data_AF-A0A7H8IHY6-F1
#
_entry.id   AF-A0A7H8IHY6-F1
#
_cell.length_a   1.000
_cell.length_b   1.000
_cell.length_c   1.000
_cell.angle_alpha   90.00
_cell.angle_beta   90.00
_cell.angle_gamma   90.00
#
_symmetry.space_group_name_H-M   'P 1'
#
loop_
_entity.id
_entity.type
_entity.pdbx_description
1 polymer ?
#
loop_
_entity_poly.entity_id
_entity_poly.type
_entity_poly.pdbx_seq_one_letter_code
_entity_poly.pdbx_strand_id
1 'polypeptide(L)'
;MKISTGEPHLITGSDIDDLVVRVRLNGSGTPEGDAALETELEAARAFLCSPGEPDPAVARLVRQRLVVIALRHGGALLAKLLTRLSSRETAMVRRYAHRLAGFLDSLEIWTAQPIRLALMRIGLCYAEAEDIAAAVLVFVR
;
A
#
# COMPACT_ATOMS: atom_id res chain seq x y z
N MET A 1 -22.31 19.78 17.87
CA MET A 1 -22.23 18.95 16.65
C MET A 1 -20.81 19.02 16.11
N LYS A 2 -20.02 17.97 16.27
CA LYS A 2 -18.76 17.79 15.54
C LYS A 2 -19.11 16.97 14.30
N ILE A 3 -18.97 17.57 13.13
CA ILE A 3 -19.10 16.86 11.86
C ILE A 3 -17.79 16.08 11.73
N SER A 4 -17.79 14.81 12.14
CA SER A 4 -16.74 13.88 11.73
C SER A 4 -16.88 13.71 10.21
N THR A 5 -16.10 14.46 9.45
CA THR A 5 -15.74 14.12 8.07
C THR A 5 -14.95 12.82 8.13
N GLY A 6 -15.68 11.72 8.32
CA GLY A 6 -15.15 10.37 8.24
C GLY A 6 -14.91 10.05 6.77
N GLU A 7 -13.83 10.59 6.19
CA GLU A 7 -13.13 9.76 5.23
C GLU A 7 -12.80 8.46 5.97
N PRO A 8 -13.29 7.30 5.53
CA PRO A 8 -12.91 6.06 6.17
C PRO A 8 -11.38 6.00 6.12
N HIS A 9 -10.72 5.90 7.27
CA HIS A 9 -9.29 5.68 7.33
C HIS A 9 -8.97 4.52 6.39
N LEU A 10 -8.32 4.83 5.26
CA LEU A 10 -8.15 3.87 4.16
C LEU A 10 -7.28 2.69 4.58
N ILE A 11 -6.43 2.94 5.57
CA ILE A 11 -5.60 1.95 6.26
C ILE A 11 -5.98 1.99 7.74
N THR A 12 -6.46 0.87 8.27
CA THR A 12 -6.85 0.70 9.67
C THR A 12 -5.82 -0.15 10.41
N GLY A 13 -5.81 -0.09 11.75
CA GLY A 13 -4.93 -0.96 12.56
C GLY A 13 -5.10 -2.45 12.23
N SER A 14 -6.34 -2.89 11.97
CA SER A 14 -6.62 -4.27 11.55
C SER A 14 -5.97 -4.67 10.23
N ASP A 15 -5.77 -3.73 9.31
CA ASP A 15 -5.08 -4.02 8.05
C ASP A 15 -3.59 -4.27 8.29
N ILE A 16 -3.00 -3.51 9.21
CA ILE A 16 -1.59 -3.65 9.61
C ILE A 16 -1.41 -4.95 10.41
N ASP A 17 -2.35 -5.28 11.29
CA ASP A 17 -2.36 -6.55 12.04
C ASP A 17 -2.40 -7.76 11.09
N ASP A 18 -3.23 -7.73 10.04
CA ASP A 18 -3.22 -8.78 8.99
C ASP A 18 -1.88 -8.83 8.25
N LEU A 19 -1.27 -7.68 7.92
CA LEU A 19 0.05 -7.66 7.28
C LEU A 19 1.15 -8.29 8.14
N VAL A 20 1.15 -8.06 9.47
CA VAL A 20 2.09 -8.71 10.39
C VAL A 20 1.94 -10.24 10.31
N VAL A 21 0.70 -10.73 10.29
CA VAL A 21 0.43 -12.18 10.12
C VAL A 21 0.91 -12.68 8.76
N ARG A 22 0.72 -11.91 7.68
CA ARG A 22 1.17 -12.29 6.33
C ARG A 22 2.69 -12.34 6.21
N VAL A 23 3.39 -11.38 6.82
CA VAL A 23 4.86 -11.35 6.87
C VAL A 23 5.38 -12.56 7.63
N ARG A 24 4.76 -12.94 8.75
CA ARG A 24 5.14 -14.16 9.50
C ARG A 24 4.99 -15.44 8.69
N LEU A 25 3.95 -15.53 7.85
CA LEU A 25 3.66 -16.72 7.06
C LEU A 25 4.51 -16.81 5.78
N ASN A 26 4.77 -15.66 5.14
CA ASN A 26 5.34 -15.56 3.81
C ASN A 26 6.61 -14.68 3.79
N GLY A 27 7.34 -14.64 4.90
CA GLY A 27 8.47 -13.74 5.12
C GLY A 27 9.61 -13.92 4.13
N SER A 28 10.62 -13.06 4.25
CA SER A 28 11.86 -13.05 3.49
C SER A 28 12.67 -14.36 3.57
N GLY A 29 12.28 -15.29 4.44
CA GLY A 29 12.94 -16.57 4.67
C GLY A 29 14.17 -16.45 5.59
N THR A 30 14.46 -15.25 6.09
CA THR A 30 15.48 -15.01 7.11
C THR A 30 14.82 -14.49 8.40
N PRO A 31 15.14 -15.07 9.57
CA PRO A 31 14.55 -14.63 10.84
C PRO A 31 14.80 -13.16 11.14
N GLU A 32 15.97 -12.64 10.74
CA GLU A 32 16.37 -11.24 10.97
C GLU A 32 15.59 -10.26 10.10
N GLY A 33 15.37 -10.58 8.83
CA GLY A 33 14.60 -9.75 7.90
C GLY A 33 13.12 -9.69 8.30
N ASP A 34 12.57 -10.81 8.73
CA ASP A 34 11.17 -10.91 9.14
C ASP A 34 10.93 -10.14 10.45
N ALA A 35 11.83 -10.27 11.44
CA ALA A 35 11.74 -9.52 12.70
C ALA A 35 11.87 -8.00 12.50
N ALA A 36 12.74 -7.56 11.59
CA ALA A 36 12.88 -6.14 11.27
C ALA A 36 11.59 -5.58 10.62
N LEU A 37 10.99 -6.33 9.69
CA LEU A 37 9.76 -5.92 9.01
C LEU A 37 8.55 -5.94 9.97
N GLU A 38 8.47 -6.90 10.88
CA GLU A 38 7.45 -6.89 11.94
C GLU A 38 7.58 -5.66 12.83
N THR A 39 8.80 -5.32 13.25
CA THR A 39 9.07 -4.13 14.06
C THR A 39 8.65 -2.85 13.33
N GLU A 40 8.93 -2.78 12.02
CA GLU A 40 8.50 -1.68 11.16
C GLU A 40 6.97 -1.54 11.10
N LEU A 41 6.24 -2.65 10.96
CA LEU A 41 4.78 -2.68 10.92
C LEU A 41 4.15 -2.26 12.27
N GLU A 42 4.72 -2.71 13.39
CA GLU A 42 4.27 -2.28 14.72
C GLU A 42 4.50 -0.79 14.96
N ALA A 43 5.64 -0.25 14.51
CA ALA A 43 5.92 1.18 14.56
C ALA A 43 4.95 1.98 13.67
N ALA A 44 4.65 1.49 12.46
CA ALA A 44 3.67 2.09 11.55
C ALA A 44 2.27 2.12 12.17
N ARG A 45 1.86 1.03 12.82
CA ARG A 45 0.59 0.93 13.55
C ARG A 45 0.53 1.92 14.69
N ALA A 46 1.55 1.94 15.54
CA ALA A 46 1.63 2.89 16.65
C ALA A 46 1.52 4.33 16.12
N PHE A 47 2.25 4.67 15.06
CA PHE A 47 2.24 6.01 14.48
C PHE A 47 0.87 6.41 13.90
N LEU A 48 0.25 5.57 13.07
CA LEU A 48 -1.01 5.90 12.39
C LEU A 48 -2.24 5.80 13.29
N CYS A 49 -2.21 4.97 14.34
CA CYS A 49 -3.33 4.76 15.25
C CYS A 49 -3.15 5.47 16.61
N SER A 50 -2.11 6.27 16.78
CA SER A 50 -1.89 7.09 17.97
C SER A 50 -3.03 8.09 18.18
N PRO A 51 -3.40 8.41 19.44
CA PRO A 51 -4.30 9.52 19.73
C PRO A 51 -3.61 10.84 19.40
N GLY A 52 -3.90 11.40 18.22
CA GLY A 52 -3.33 12.64 17.73
C GLY A 52 -3.40 12.71 16.21
N GLU A 53 -3.22 13.90 15.64
CA GLU A 53 -3.07 14.05 14.18
C GLU A 53 -1.59 13.84 13.84
N PRO A 54 -1.23 12.75 13.13
CA PRO A 54 0.16 12.51 12.76
C PRO A 54 0.63 13.57 11.76
N ASP A 55 1.93 13.86 11.75
CA ASP A 55 2.54 14.70 10.71
C ASP A 55 2.16 14.13 9.33
N PRO A 56 1.50 14.93 8.46
CA PRO A 56 0.99 14.45 7.18
C PRO A 56 2.10 13.96 6.24
N ALA A 57 3.29 14.55 6.30
CA ALA A 57 4.42 14.13 5.46
C ALA A 57 4.94 12.75 5.90
N VAL A 58 5.04 12.54 7.21
CA VAL A 58 5.48 11.25 7.78
C VAL A 58 4.39 10.19 7.58
N ALA A 59 3.12 10.52 7.80
CA ALA A 59 2.00 9.62 7.55
C ALA A 59 1.94 9.14 6.10
N ARG A 60 2.20 10.02 5.14
CA ARG A 60 2.32 9.64 3.73
C ARG A 60 3.42 8.60 3.50
N LEU A 61 4.62 8.81 4.06
CA LEU A 61 5.73 7.85 3.90
C LEU A 61 5.39 6.49 4.51
N VAL A 62 4.78 6.48 5.71
CA VAL A 62 4.32 5.25 6.36
C VAL A 62 3.27 4.53 5.50
N ARG A 63 2.27 5.25 4.96
CA ARG A 63 1.25 4.67 4.07
C ARG A 63 1.84 4.11 2.78
N GLN A 64 2.78 4.83 2.14
CA GLN A 64 3.49 4.33 0.95
C GLN A 64 4.18 3.01 1.23
N ARG A 65 4.85 2.92 2.38
CA ARG A 65 5.53 1.72 2.81
C ARG A 65 4.58 0.56 3.06
N LEU A 66 3.45 0.80 3.72
CA LEU A 66 2.40 -0.21 3.92
C LEU A 66 1.81 -0.72 2.59
N VAL A 67 1.61 0.15 1.60
CA VAL A 67 1.16 -0.25 0.26
C VAL A 67 2.19 -1.14 -0.44
N VAL A 68 3.49 -0.82 -0.34
CA VAL A 68 4.56 -1.66 -0.90
C VAL A 68 4.56 -3.05 -0.24
N ILE A 69 4.43 -3.11 1.08
CA ILE A 69 4.39 -4.38 1.83
C ILE A 69 3.15 -5.19 1.44
N ALA A 70 1.98 -4.55 1.35
CA ALA A 70 0.75 -5.21 0.91
C ALA A 70 0.82 -5.75 -0.53
N LEU A 71 1.50 -5.07 -1.44
CA LEU A 71 1.74 -5.59 -2.79
C LEU A 71 2.67 -6.81 -2.80
N ARG A 72 3.57 -6.95 -1.82
CA ARG A 72 4.49 -8.10 -1.71
C ARG A 72 3.85 -9.30 -1.00
N HIS A 73 3.07 -9.05 0.05
CA HIS A 73 2.56 -10.10 0.96
C HIS A 73 1.04 -10.31 0.87
N GLY A 74 0.33 -9.44 0.13
CA GLY A 74 -1.11 -9.51 -0.03
C GLY A 74 -1.86 -8.92 1.17
N GLY A 75 -2.89 -9.64 1.62
CA GLY A 75 -3.66 -9.29 2.81
C GLY A 75 -4.84 -8.33 2.60
N ALA A 76 -5.43 -7.92 3.72
CA ALA A 76 -6.63 -7.08 3.78
C ALA A 76 -6.39 -5.71 3.13
N LEU A 77 -5.21 -5.12 3.33
CA LEU A 77 -4.85 -3.84 2.72
C LEU A 77 -4.84 -3.93 1.19
N LEU A 78 -4.23 -4.98 0.62
CA LEU A 78 -4.27 -5.19 -0.82
C LEU A 78 -5.72 -5.42 -1.29
N ALA A 79 -6.50 -6.21 -0.57
CA ALA A 79 -7.91 -6.43 -0.92
C ALA A 79 -8.70 -5.11 -0.99
N LYS A 80 -8.53 -4.21 -0.02
CA LYS A 80 -9.14 -2.86 0.00
C LYS A 80 -8.68 -2.00 -1.18
N LEU A 81 -7.43 -2.10 -1.60
CA LEU A 81 -6.96 -1.42 -2.81
C LEU A 81 -7.70 -1.95 -4.04
N LEU A 82 -7.80 -3.28 -4.16
CA LEU A 82 -8.43 -3.94 -5.30
C LEU A 82 -9.93 -3.70 -5.39
N THR A 83 -10.65 -3.44 -4.29
CA THR A 83 -12.10 -3.12 -4.34
C THR A 83 -12.41 -1.83 -5.09
N ARG A 84 -11.39 -1.00 -5.38
CA ARG A 84 -11.54 0.26 -6.11
C ARG A 84 -11.30 0.11 -7.62
N LEU A 85 -10.96 -1.10 -8.06
CA LEU A 85 -10.57 -1.41 -9.41
C LEU A 85 -11.59 -2.32 -10.08
N SER A 86 -11.66 -2.28 -11.40
CA SER A 86 -12.42 -3.27 -12.17
C SER A 86 -11.84 -4.69 -11.98
N SER A 87 -12.61 -5.72 -12.33
CA SER A 87 -12.12 -7.10 -12.29
C SER A 87 -10.86 -7.31 -13.13
N ARG A 88 -10.76 -6.57 -14.24
CA ARG A 88 -9.63 -6.64 -15.16
C ARG A 88 -8.39 -5.96 -14.58
N GLU A 89 -8.51 -4.74 -14.07
CA GLU A 89 -7.41 -4.05 -13.37
C GLU A 89 -6.96 -4.84 -12.13
N THR A 90 -7.91 -5.42 -11.38
CA THR A 90 -7.61 -6.28 -10.24
C THR A 90 -6.73 -7.46 -10.62
N ALA A 91 -7.05 -8.13 -11.74
CA ALA A 91 -6.23 -9.22 -12.25
C ALA A 91 -4.83 -8.75 -12.64
N MET A 92 -4.70 -7.56 -13.23
CA MET A 92 -3.41 -6.96 -13.60
C MET A 92 -2.56 -6.61 -12.38
N VAL A 93 -3.13 -5.95 -11.37
CA VAL A 93 -2.42 -5.61 -10.13
C VAL A 93 -1.93 -6.88 -9.44
N ARG A 94 -2.76 -7.92 -9.34
CA ARG A 94 -2.33 -9.21 -8.78
C ARG A 94 -1.20 -9.85 -9.57
N ARG A 95 -1.30 -9.85 -10.90
CA ARG A 95 -0.28 -10.43 -11.78
C ARG A 95 1.08 -9.73 -11.66
N TYR A 96 1.08 -8.42 -11.45
CA TYR A 96 2.28 -7.59 -11.42
C TYR A 96 2.62 -7.04 -10.04
N ALA A 97 2.03 -7.56 -8.97
CA ALA A 97 2.09 -6.97 -7.62
C ALA A 97 3.53 -6.76 -7.14
N HIS A 98 4.38 -7.80 -7.23
CA HIS A 98 5.79 -7.69 -6.84
C HIS A 98 6.59 -6.68 -7.68
N ARG A 99 6.34 -6.62 -9.00
CA ARG A 99 7.03 -5.67 -9.88
C ARG A 99 6.58 -4.25 -9.60
N LEU A 100 5.29 -4.04 -9.35
CA LEU A 100 4.74 -2.76 -8.94
C LEU A 100 5.32 -2.34 -7.59
N ALA A 101 5.39 -3.24 -6.61
CA ALA A 101 6.00 -2.98 -5.31
C ALA A 101 7.47 -2.54 -5.46
N GLY A 102 8.26 -3.27 -6.25
CA GLY A 102 9.66 -2.92 -6.50
C GLY A 102 9.84 -1.57 -7.18
N PHE A 103 8.97 -1.24 -8.14
CA PHE A 103 8.98 0.07 -8.78
C PHE A 103 8.61 1.19 -7.80
N LEU A 104 7.52 1.02 -7.04
CA LEU A 104 7.05 2.02 -6.08
C LEU A 104 8.07 2.27 -4.95
N ASP A 105 8.76 1.23 -4.48
CA ASP A 105 9.82 1.33 -3.46
C ASP A 105 11.08 2.06 -4.00
N SER A 106 11.24 2.15 -5.32
CA SER A 106 12.34 2.90 -5.95
C SER A 106 12.03 4.38 -6.16
N LEU A 107 10.78 4.81 -5.94
CA LEU A 107 10.38 6.21 -6.14
C LEU A 107 10.59 7.03 -4.86
N GLU A 108 11.32 8.14 -4.98
CA GLU A 108 11.38 9.15 -3.93
C GLU A 108 10.06 9.91 -3.78
N ILE A 109 9.37 10.15 -4.90
CA ILE A 109 8.10 10.89 -4.94
C ILE A 109 7.08 10.12 -5.76
N TRP A 110 5.97 9.75 -5.13
CA TRP A 110 4.85 9.09 -5.80
C TRP A 110 3.96 10.13 -6.46
N THR A 111 3.89 10.07 -7.79
CA THR A 111 2.95 10.86 -8.60
C THR A 111 2.32 9.98 -9.66
N ALA A 112 1.20 10.41 -10.24
CA ALA A 112 0.42 9.58 -11.17
C ALA A 112 1.23 9.23 -12.42
N GLN A 113 1.99 10.19 -12.95
CA GLN A 113 2.71 10.03 -14.22
C GLN A 113 3.80 8.94 -14.17
N PRO A 114 4.75 8.92 -13.22
CA PRO A 114 5.73 7.83 -13.09
C PRO A 114 5.08 6.45 -12.91
N ILE A 115 4.05 6.35 -12.06
CA ILE A 115 3.35 5.08 -11.80
C ILE A 115 2.68 4.58 -13.07
N ARG A 116 1.94 5.45 -13.76
CA ARG A 116 1.28 5.13 -15.03
C ARG A 116 2.28 4.71 -16.11
N LEU A 117 3.37 5.45 -16.29
CA LEU A 117 4.39 5.11 -17.28
C LEU A 117 5.04 3.75 -16.99
N ALA A 118 5.29 3.42 -15.72
CA ALA A 118 5.80 2.12 -15.33
C ALA A 118 4.81 0.99 -15.62
N LEU A 119 3.52 1.21 -15.35
CA LEU A 119 2.44 0.27 -15.66
C LEU A 119 2.29 0.05 -17.17
N MET A 120 2.39 1.11 -17.97
CA MET A 120 2.37 1.00 -19.42
C MET A 120 3.59 0.23 -19.96
N ARG A 121 4.78 0.44 -19.37
CA ARG A 121 6.00 -0.28 -19.74
C ARG A 121 5.91 -1.79 -19.50
N ILE A 122 5.06 -2.23 -18.57
CA ILE A 122 4.81 -3.65 -18.30
C ILE A 122 3.60 -4.20 -19.08
N GLY A 123 3.04 -3.42 -20.02
CA GLY A 123 2.07 -3.85 -21.01
C GLY A 123 0.62 -3.47 -20.73
N LEU A 124 0.34 -2.61 -19.74
CA LEU A 124 -1.02 -2.10 -19.50
C LEU A 124 -1.38 -1.01 -20.51
N CYS A 125 -2.65 -0.94 -20.88
CA CYS A 125 -3.12 0.20 -21.66
C CYS A 125 -3.22 1.46 -20.79
N TYR A 126 -3.29 2.63 -21.43
CA TYR A 126 -3.30 3.91 -20.71
C TYR A 126 -4.42 4.00 -19.67
N ALA A 127 -5.63 3.58 -20.01
CA ALA A 127 -6.80 3.65 -19.12
C ALA A 127 -6.58 2.82 -17.84
N GLU A 128 -6.19 1.55 -17.99
CA GLU A 128 -5.89 0.66 -16.85
C GLU A 128 -4.76 1.23 -15.98
N ALA A 129 -3.71 1.77 -16.62
CA ALA A 129 -2.57 2.33 -15.92
C ALA A 129 -2.94 3.61 -15.15
N GLU A 130 -3.83 4.44 -15.70
CA GLU A 130 -4.36 5.64 -15.04
C GLU A 130 -5.19 5.25 -13.80
N ASP A 131 -6.13 4.32 -13.95
CA ASP A 131 -7.04 3.91 -12.87
C ASP A 131 -6.28 3.26 -11.71
N ILE A 132 -5.31 2.39 -12.01
CA ILE A 132 -4.45 1.77 -11.00
C ILE A 132 -3.58 2.82 -10.30
N ALA A 133 -2.98 3.76 -11.05
CA ALA A 133 -2.17 4.82 -10.45
C ALA A 133 -2.98 5.71 -9.51
N ALA A 134 -4.20 6.08 -9.92
CA ALA A 134 -5.12 6.84 -9.10
C ALA A 134 -5.51 6.09 -7.83
N ALA A 135 -5.86 4.80 -7.94
CA ALA A 135 -6.21 3.96 -6.79
C ALA A 135 -5.05 3.86 -5.78
N VAL A 136 -3.82 3.64 -6.23
CA VAL A 136 -2.61 3.60 -5.39
C VAL A 136 -2.41 4.94 -4.66
N LEU A 137 -2.52 6.05 -5.37
CA LEU A 137 -2.29 7.38 -4.80
C LEU A 137 -3.32 7.76 -3.74
N VAL A 138 -4.56 7.31 -3.87
CA VAL A 138 -5.60 7.57 -2.87
C VAL A 138 -5.23 6.97 -1.50
N PHE A 139 -4.53 5.82 -1.45
CA PHE A 139 -4.12 5.19 -0.18
C PHE A 139 -2.99 5.92 0.55
N VAL A 140 -2.25 6.78 -0.14
CA VAL A 140 -1.04 7.42 0.40
C VAL A 140 -1.16 8.93 0.52
N ARG A 141 -2.31 9.50 0.14
CA ARG A 141 -2.64 10.91 0.42
C ARG A 141 -2.86 11.13 1.89
#